data_AF-A0A7Y4ZAB8-F1
#
_entry.id   AF-A0A7Y4ZAB8-F1
#
_cell.length_a   1.000
_cell.length_b   1.000
_cell.length_c   1.000
_cell.angle_alpha   90.00
_cell.angle_beta   90.00
_cell.angle_gamma   90.00
#
_symmetry.space_group_name_H-M   'P 1'
#
loop_
_entity.id
_entity.type
_entity.pdbx_description
1 polymer ?
#
loop_
_entity_poly.entity_id
_entity_poly.type
_entity_poly.pdbx_seq_one_letter_code
_entity_poly.pdbx_strand_id
1 'polypeptide(L)'
;MSQNPINIIKAEALGDYRLHLTFDDGKEQSVDFKPFLTRAQHPDIRNYLDPAKFAMFRIEYGELVWGDYDLCFPVIDLYLNQLGHDFRQETAA
;
A
#
# COMPACT_ATOMS: atom_id res chain seq x y z
N MET A 1 -20.53 -3.37 -19.38
CA MET A 1 -19.09 -3.01 -19.31
C MET A 1 -18.57 -3.62 -18.02
N SER A 2 -17.92 -4.78 -18.11
CA SER A 2 -17.33 -5.42 -16.95
C SER A 2 -16.18 -4.54 -16.47
N GLN A 3 -16.37 -3.81 -15.36
CA GLN A 3 -15.23 -3.20 -14.68
C GLN A 3 -14.48 -4.35 -14.02
N ASN A 4 -13.49 -4.91 -14.72
CA ASN A 4 -12.59 -5.85 -14.09
C ASN A 4 -11.87 -5.11 -12.96
N PRO A 5 -11.93 -5.61 -11.71
CA PRO A 5 -11.11 -5.04 -10.65
C PRO A 5 -9.65 -5.20 -11.06
N ILE A 6 -8.88 -4.12 -10.95
CA ILE A 6 -7.43 -4.20 -11.10
C ILE A 6 -6.88 -4.93 -9.88
N ASN A 7 -6.01 -5.91 -10.09
CA ASN A 7 -5.41 -6.70 -9.02
C ASN A 7 -3.89 -6.59 -9.09
N ILE A 8 -3.25 -6.53 -7.92
CA ILE A 8 -1.79 -6.66 -7.79
C ILE A 8 -1.46 -8.14 -7.91
N ILE A 9 -0.63 -8.48 -8.89
CA ILE A 9 -0.16 -9.86 -9.11
C ILE A 9 1.27 -10.07 -8.60
N LYS A 10 2.03 -8.98 -8.46
CA LYS A 10 3.42 -9.02 -7.98
C LYS A 10 3.75 -7.74 -7.21
N ALA A 11 4.53 -7.89 -6.15
CA ALA A 11 5.06 -6.78 -5.37
C ALA A 11 6.51 -7.08 -4.99
N GLU A 12 7.41 -6.16 -5.31
CA GLU A 12 8.85 -6.29 -5.06
C GLU A 12 9.36 -5.10 -4.24
N ALA A 13 10.11 -5.37 -3.18
CA ALA A 13 10.71 -4.30 -2.39
C ALA A 13 11.94 -3.72 -3.09
N LEU A 14 11.90 -2.43 -3.39
CA LEU A 14 13.02 -1.70 -3.97
C LEU A 14 13.94 -1.08 -2.90
N GLY A 15 13.54 -1.13 -1.63
CA GLY A 15 14.21 -0.44 -0.53
C GLY A 15 13.64 0.95 -0.27
N ASP A 16 14.09 1.60 0.81
CA ASP A 16 13.62 2.94 1.21
C ASP A 16 12.08 3.08 1.36
N TYR A 17 11.38 2.00 1.76
CA TYR A 17 9.91 1.93 1.83
C TYR A 17 9.22 2.09 0.47
N ARG A 18 9.93 1.77 -0.62
CA ARG A 18 9.38 1.75 -1.97
C ARG A 18 9.10 0.33 -2.41
N LEU A 19 7.92 0.12 -2.98
CA LEU A 19 7.53 -1.15 -3.58
C LEU A 19 7.26 -0.95 -5.07
N HIS A 20 7.71 -1.91 -5.86
CA HIS A 20 7.37 -2.04 -7.26
C HIS A 20 6.20 -3.02 -7.37
N LEU A 21 5.08 -2.54 -7.88
CA LEU A 21 3.83 -3.29 -8.00
C LEU A 21 3.56 -3.58 -9.47
N THR A 22 3.27 -4.83 -9.78
CA THR A 22 2.80 -5.26 -11.10
C THR A 22 1.32 -5.63 -10.99
N PHE A 23 0.51 -5.08 -11.88
CA PHE A 23 -0.93 -5.32 -11.96
C PHE A 23 -1.25 -6.36 -13.04
N ASP A 24 -2.43 -6.97 -12.95
CA ASP A 24 -2.87 -8.01 -13.90
C ASP A 24 -3.02 -7.49 -15.34
N ASP A 25 -3.30 -6.20 -15.51
CA ASP A 25 -3.36 -5.49 -16.81
C ASP A 25 -1.96 -5.23 -17.42
N GLY A 26 -0.89 -5.72 -16.79
CA GLY A 26 0.50 -5.52 -17.22
C GLY A 26 1.08 -4.15 -16.88
N LYS A 27 0.30 -3.27 -16.23
CA LYS A 27 0.83 -2.01 -15.69
C LYS A 27 1.79 -2.29 -14.54
N GLU A 28 2.82 -1.48 -14.44
CA GLU A 28 3.78 -1.49 -13.34
C GLU A 28 3.80 -0.12 -12.68
N GLN A 29 3.86 -0.08 -11.35
CA GLN A 29 3.92 1.16 -10.60
C GLN A 29 4.93 1.06 -9.47
N SER A 30 5.78 2.08 -9.35
CA SER A 30 6.70 2.20 -8.23
C SER A 30 6.12 3.19 -7.22
N VAL A 31 5.74 2.67 -6.06
CA VAL A 31 4.99 3.41 -5.06
C VAL A 31 5.86 3.61 -3.82
N ASP A 32 5.97 4.87 -3.38
CA ASP A 32 6.78 5.26 -2.23
C ASP A 32 5.89 5.42 -0.98
N PHE A 33 6.03 4.49 -0.03
CA PHE A 33 5.23 4.47 1.20
C PHE A 33 5.85 5.32 2.32
N LYS A 34 7.11 5.75 2.17
CA LYS A 34 7.83 6.57 3.17
C LYS A 34 7.06 7.84 3.59
N PRO A 35 6.56 8.71 2.68
CA PRO A 35 5.82 9.91 3.07
C PRO A 35 4.50 9.57 3.78
N PHE A 36 3.85 8.46 3.44
CA PHE A 36 2.64 8.01 4.12
C PHE A 36 2.95 7.55 5.54
N LEU A 37 3.91 6.63 5.70
CA LEU A 37 4.31 6.08 6.99
C LEU A 37 4.84 7.16 7.94
N THR A 38 5.56 8.17 7.41
CA THR A 38 6.08 9.29 8.21
C THR A 38 5.02 10.32 8.59
N ARG A 39 3.95 10.47 7.79
CA ARG A 39 2.80 11.34 8.12
C ARG A 39 1.76 10.65 9.01
N ALA A 40 1.77 9.32 9.07
CA ALA A 40 0.81 8.56 9.85
C ALA A 40 0.96 8.88 11.35
N GLN A 41 -0.14 9.29 11.97
CA GLN A 41 -0.20 9.58 13.40
C GLN A 41 -0.54 8.34 14.24
N HIS A 42 -1.14 7.32 13.61
CA HIS A 42 -1.47 6.07 14.27
C HIS A 42 -0.21 5.27 14.66
N PRO A 43 -0.09 4.84 15.93
CA PRO A 43 1.08 4.11 16.43
C PRO A 43 1.29 2.76 15.70
N ASP A 44 0.22 2.09 15.30
CA ASP A 44 0.28 0.83 14.54
C ASP A 44 0.87 1.01 13.15
N ILE A 45 0.58 2.13 12.47
CA ILE A 45 1.18 2.44 11.17
C ILE A 45 2.66 2.81 11.35
N ARG A 46 3.01 3.54 12.42
CA ARG A 46 4.41 3.88 12.73
C ARG A 46 5.27 2.65 13.04
N ASN A 47 4.68 1.52 13.45
CA ASN A 47 5.43 0.27 13.57
C ASN A 47 6.02 -0.17 12.22
N TYR A 48 5.40 0.18 11.10
CA TYR A 48 5.92 -0.13 9.76
C TYR A 48 7.01 0.85 9.29
N LEU A 49 7.41 1.84 10.12
CA LEU A 49 8.70 2.52 9.97
C LEU A 49 9.88 1.63 10.36
N ASP A 50 9.62 0.42 10.88
CA ASP A 50 10.63 -0.62 10.96
C ASP A 50 10.68 -1.35 9.60
N PRO A 51 11.84 -1.36 8.91
CA PRO A 51 11.96 -1.98 7.60
C PRO A 51 11.74 -3.49 7.63
N ALA A 52 11.98 -4.17 8.76
CA ALA A 52 11.70 -5.59 8.90
C ALA A 52 10.19 -5.85 8.92
N LYS A 53 9.42 -5.02 9.63
CA LYS A 53 7.94 -5.08 9.60
C LYS A 53 7.39 -4.69 8.24
N PHE A 54 7.95 -3.66 7.61
CA PHE A 54 7.52 -3.24 6.27
C PHE A 54 7.78 -4.32 5.21
N ALA A 55 8.88 -5.05 5.31
CA ALA A 55 9.21 -6.15 4.39
C ALA A 55 8.28 -7.37 4.53
N MET A 56 7.45 -7.45 5.57
CA MET A 56 6.47 -8.53 5.79
C MET A 56 5.15 -8.31 5.03
N PHE A 57 5.13 -7.45 4.01
CA PHE A 57 3.96 -7.29 3.16
C PHE A 57 3.60 -8.61 2.46
N ARG A 58 2.31 -8.78 2.19
CA ARG A 58 1.78 -9.90 1.41
C ARG A 58 0.68 -9.40 0.47
N ILE A 59 0.49 -10.13 -0.61
CA ILE A 59 -0.62 -9.90 -1.52
C ILE A 59 -1.75 -10.85 -1.12
N GLU A 60 -2.91 -10.30 -0.77
CA GLU A 60 -4.13 -11.05 -0.48
C GLU A 60 -5.27 -10.53 -1.35
N TYR A 61 -5.97 -11.42 -2.04
CA TYR A 61 -7.10 -11.07 -2.92
C TYR A 61 -6.81 -9.98 -3.96
N GLY A 62 -5.57 -9.84 -4.40
CA GLY A 62 -5.15 -8.80 -5.36
C GLY A 62 -4.83 -7.45 -4.70
N GLU A 63 -4.83 -7.38 -3.38
CA GLU A 63 -4.52 -6.19 -2.58
C GLU A 63 -3.24 -6.40 -1.78
N LEU A 64 -2.62 -5.30 -1.36
CA LEU A 64 -1.38 -5.32 -0.60
C LEU A 64 -1.68 -5.11 0.89
N VAL A 65 -1.32 -6.09 1.70
CA VAL A 65 -1.66 -6.18 3.12
C VAL A 65 -0.40 -6.38 3.95
N TRP A 66 -0.32 -5.73 5.10
CA TRP A 66 0.67 -6.01 6.14
C TRP A 66 0.00 -6.42 7.44
N GLY A 67 0.69 -7.24 8.23
CA GLY A 67 0.22 -7.63 9.56
C GLY A 67 -1.10 -8.40 9.50
N ASP A 68 -2.01 -8.16 10.43
CA ASP A 68 -3.35 -8.78 10.44
C ASP A 68 -4.38 -7.78 9.90
N TYR A 69 -4.18 -7.30 8.67
CA TYR A 69 -4.92 -6.17 8.08
C TYR A 69 -4.68 -4.83 8.80
N ASP A 70 -3.59 -4.71 9.56
CA ASP A 70 -3.15 -3.46 10.19
C ASP A 70 -2.90 -2.34 9.17
N LEU A 71 -2.39 -2.71 8.00
CA LEU A 71 -2.14 -1.80 6.90
C LEU A 71 -2.58 -2.43 5.59
N CYS A 72 -3.52 -1.76 4.93
CA CYS A 72 -4.05 -2.12 3.63
C CYS A 72 -4.23 -0.83 2.83
N PHE A 73 -4.00 -0.89 1.53
CA PHE A 73 -4.25 0.23 0.64
C PHE A 73 -5.18 -0.20 -0.49
N PRO A 74 -6.14 0.66 -0.89
CA PRO A 74 -6.93 0.42 -2.07
C PRO A 74 -6.01 0.27 -3.28
N VAL A 75 -6.21 -0.80 -4.05
CA VAL A 75 -5.44 -1.04 -5.28
C VAL A 75 -5.50 0.16 -6.24
N ILE A 76 -6.62 0.89 -6.26
CA ILE A 76 -6.76 2.07 -7.12
C ILE A 76 -5.81 3.21 -6.73
N ASP A 77 -5.58 3.45 -5.43
CA ASP A 77 -4.62 4.46 -4.96
C ASP A 77 -3.20 4.08 -5.36
N LEU A 78 -2.87 2.79 -5.25
CA LEU A 78 -1.58 2.26 -5.68
C LEU A 78 -1.43 2.37 -7.20
N TYR A 79 -2.48 2.04 -7.96
CA TYR A 79 -2.49 2.11 -9.43
C TYR A 79 -2.34 3.54 -9.97
N LEU A 80 -2.96 4.51 -9.29
CA LEU A 80 -2.86 5.94 -9.60
C LEU A 80 -1.64 6.60 -8.97
N ASN A 81 -0.91 5.90 -8.10
CA ASN A 81 0.21 6.40 -7.30
C ASN A 81 -0.19 7.62 -6.43
N GLN A 82 -1.38 7.56 -5.82
CA GLN A 82 -1.98 8.62 -5.01
C GLN A 82 -2.02 8.28 -3.51
N LEU A 83 -0.96 7.65 -2.99
CA LEU A 83 -0.82 7.40 -1.57
C LEU A 83 -0.90 8.71 -0.76
N GLY A 84 -2.07 8.96 -0.16
CA GLY A 84 -2.33 10.10 0.71
C GLY A 84 -3.29 11.16 0.18
N HIS A 85 -3.96 10.96 -0.98
CA HIS A 85 -4.98 11.90 -1.43
C HIS A 85 -6.27 11.83 -0.58
N ASP A 86 -6.58 10.65 -0.02
CA ASP A 86 -7.69 10.48 0.94
C ASP A 86 -7.21 10.13 2.34
N PHE A 87 -6.21 10.84 2.87
CA PHE A 87 -5.99 10.87 4.32
C PHE A 87 -7.08 11.73 5.00
N ARG A 88 -8.35 11.51 4.67
CA ARG A 88 -9.48 11.90 5.51
C ARG A 88 -9.51 10.91 6.66
N GLN A 89 -8.70 11.18 7.68
CA GLN A 89 -8.97 10.57 8.97
C GLN A 89 -10.35 11.07 9.40
N GLU A 90 -11.33 10.19 9.27
CA GLU A 90 -12.59 10.30 9.99
C GLU A 90 -12.20 10.33 11.47
N THR A 91 -12.09 11.54 12.02
CA THR A 91 -12.05 11.77 13.45
C THR A 91 -13.33 11.17 14.02
N ALA A 92 -13.25 9.94 14.51
CA ALA A 92 -14.19 9.46 15.51
C ALA A 92 -13.95 10.31 16.76
N ALA A 93 -14.71 11.40 16.86
CA ALA A 93 -14.87 12.23 18.04
C ALA A 93 -16.19 11.86 18.73
#